data_AF-A0A918ZKF2-F1
#
_entry.id   AF-A0A918ZKF2-F1
#
_cell.length_a   1.000
_cell.length_b   1.000
_cell.length_c   1.000
_cell.angle_alpha   90.00
_cell.angle_beta   90.00
_cell.angle_gamma   90.00
#
_symmetry.space_group_name_H-M   'P 1'
#
loop_
_entity.id
_entity.type
_entity.pdbx_description
1 polymer ?
#
loop_
_entity_poly.entity_id
_entity_poly.type
_entity_poly.pdbx_seq_one_letter_code
_entity_poly.pdbx_strand_id
1 'polypeptide(L)'
;MPDRWEMRFMPFTALHPELGLLDSTLHGLGHNLEWGQIHKVRPRVLLTCPDCSWGLHPKVSRYGVRFFCHDRDRPESCELLNESWEHHMLKLEMAGAIRTAGWFAALEVPAEDGSWRADVMASSADGSRRMAWEAQLSPITVEDIAARTDRYAAEEVRVCWVYPGARPPQWISAVPAVRVRAPQERDHPWVVDDGLAGFVYRSGRWEFQEEPLERFVRWALEGQLVPAEVLPRYRRVYRVVDGEQRRFRRDRWWTSRKSIADQGRHEVMRQRQDAARAEREARQKEQEEAAERRRKELEEQERARKAEEAERRRLEREEEARLRLEEARRRWAEEDARRERERVEHEARLAREQAEREERERQDLEKARAWWGRLSPQQQTELFAAVAAYAWRESSVRVEVPEKPMMWAQYARGVPVHVADKQRTLYGIVRPCPDLVAACPTLTEELVLARSAHEARELAAVLPHGRIVHLDLPEHEQLAMC
;
A
#
# COMPACT_ATOMS: atom_id res chain seq x y z
N MET A 1 -28.17 -20.27 -74.14
CA MET A 1 -27.57 -21.03 -73.03
C MET A 1 -26.59 -22.02 -73.65
N PRO A 2 -25.28 -21.96 -73.38
CA PRO A 2 -24.36 -23.00 -73.85
C PRO A 2 -24.76 -24.33 -73.23
N ASP A 3 -24.65 -25.44 -73.97
CA ASP A 3 -24.72 -26.76 -73.36
C ASP A 3 -23.53 -26.91 -72.40
N ARG A 4 -23.82 -26.69 -71.13
CA ARG A 4 -22.89 -26.78 -69.99
C ARG A 4 -22.27 -28.18 -69.85
N TRP A 5 -22.78 -29.16 -70.61
CA TRP A 5 -22.38 -30.55 -70.66
C TRP A 5 -21.17 -30.83 -71.57
N GLU A 6 -20.98 -30.12 -72.70
CA GLU A 6 -19.81 -30.37 -73.57
C GLU A 6 -18.48 -29.86 -72.99
N MET A 7 -18.53 -28.89 -72.06
CA MET A 7 -17.33 -28.26 -71.48
C MET A 7 -16.77 -28.98 -70.24
N ARG A 8 -17.44 -30.01 -69.74
CA ARG A 8 -17.04 -30.76 -68.54
C ARG A 8 -16.09 -31.93 -68.81
N PHE A 9 -15.78 -32.25 -70.08
CA PHE A 9 -15.10 -33.48 -70.44
C PHE A 9 -13.97 -33.22 -71.45
N MET A 10 -12.84 -32.68 -70.99
CA MET A 10 -11.72 -32.29 -71.87
C MET A 10 -10.34 -32.75 -71.37
N PRO A 11 -10.07 -34.06 -71.31
CA PRO A 11 -8.69 -34.52 -71.15
C PRO A 11 -7.82 -33.98 -72.30
N PHE A 12 -6.67 -33.44 -71.96
CA PHE A 12 -5.69 -32.93 -72.92
C PHE A 12 -4.62 -33.96 -73.29
N THR A 13 -4.64 -35.11 -72.63
CA THR A 13 -3.70 -36.19 -72.87
C THR A 13 -4.41 -37.47 -73.34
N ALA A 14 -3.74 -38.24 -74.17
CA ALA A 14 -4.19 -39.55 -74.64
C ALA A 14 -3.00 -40.45 -74.96
N LEU A 15 -3.12 -41.76 -74.75
CA LEU A 15 -2.11 -42.73 -75.14
C LEU A 15 -2.31 -43.15 -76.60
N HIS A 16 -1.26 -42.96 -77.40
CA HIS A 16 -1.11 -43.53 -78.73
C HIS A 16 -0.37 -44.88 -78.62
N PRO A 17 -0.78 -45.91 -79.37
CA PRO A 17 -0.22 -47.27 -79.24
C PRO A 17 1.28 -47.32 -79.56
N GLU A 18 1.75 -46.48 -80.49
CA GLU A 18 3.14 -46.48 -80.95
C GLU A 18 3.97 -45.32 -80.37
N LEU A 19 3.33 -44.18 -80.07
CA LEU A 19 4.04 -42.95 -79.70
C LEU A 19 3.96 -42.67 -78.19
N GLY A 20 3.14 -43.43 -77.46
CA GLY A 20 2.89 -43.16 -76.05
C GLY A 20 2.02 -41.93 -75.85
N LEU A 21 2.30 -41.15 -74.80
CA LEU A 21 1.47 -40.02 -74.39
C LEU A 21 1.50 -38.88 -75.41
N LEU A 22 0.33 -38.53 -75.94
CA LEU A 22 0.08 -37.32 -76.74
C LEU A 22 -0.44 -36.21 -75.83
N ASP A 23 0.03 -34.98 -76.04
CA ASP A 23 -0.45 -33.77 -75.35
C ASP A 23 -1.02 -32.77 -76.37
N SER A 24 -2.33 -32.53 -76.34
CA SER A 24 -3.02 -31.65 -77.29
C SER A 24 -2.69 -30.16 -77.14
N THR A 25 -1.99 -29.79 -76.06
CA THR A 25 -1.54 -28.43 -75.76
C THR A 25 -0.18 -28.11 -76.37
N LEU A 26 0.55 -29.13 -76.83
CA LEU A 26 1.84 -28.98 -77.48
C LEU A 26 1.68 -28.88 -79.00
N HIS A 27 2.55 -28.10 -79.62
CA HIS A 27 2.78 -28.21 -81.06
C HIS A 27 3.29 -29.61 -81.38
N GLY A 28 2.79 -30.25 -82.43
CA GLY A 28 3.19 -31.60 -82.80
C GLY A 28 2.82 -32.68 -81.76
N LEU A 29 1.91 -32.41 -80.82
CA LEU A 29 1.43 -33.38 -79.82
C LEU A 29 2.52 -33.98 -78.90
N GLY A 30 3.70 -33.36 -78.84
CA GLY A 30 4.88 -33.90 -78.15
C GLY A 30 5.76 -34.82 -79.00
N HIS A 31 5.30 -35.21 -80.20
CA HIS A 31 5.97 -36.22 -81.07
C HIS A 31 6.12 -35.76 -82.52
N ASN A 32 6.08 -34.46 -82.80
CA ASN A 32 6.01 -33.88 -84.15
C ASN A 32 4.86 -34.44 -85.02
N LEU A 33 3.76 -34.85 -84.37
CA LEU A 33 2.55 -35.35 -85.00
C LEU A 33 1.54 -34.20 -85.18
N GLU A 34 1.15 -33.92 -86.42
CA GLU A 34 0.17 -32.88 -86.73
C GLU A 34 -1.24 -33.30 -86.29
N TRP A 35 -2.03 -32.36 -85.76
CA TRP A 35 -3.39 -32.64 -85.26
C TRP A 35 -4.29 -33.31 -86.30
N GLY A 36 -4.14 -32.92 -87.58
CA GLY A 36 -4.89 -33.50 -88.70
C GLY A 36 -4.58 -34.97 -88.96
N GLN A 37 -3.47 -35.52 -88.46
CA GLN A 37 -3.11 -36.93 -88.61
C GLN A 37 -3.88 -37.84 -87.64
N ILE A 38 -4.49 -37.29 -86.59
CA ILE A 38 -5.32 -38.04 -85.64
C ILE A 38 -6.78 -37.56 -85.64
N HIS A 39 -7.04 -36.31 -86.04
CA HIS A 39 -8.37 -35.71 -86.00
C HIS A 39 -9.12 -35.90 -87.31
N LYS A 40 -10.29 -36.55 -87.24
CA LYS A 40 -11.18 -36.86 -88.38
C LYS A 40 -10.56 -37.76 -89.46
N VAL A 41 -9.55 -38.56 -89.12
CA VAL A 41 -8.95 -39.58 -90.01
C VAL A 41 -9.74 -40.90 -89.99
N ARG A 42 -9.62 -41.68 -91.09
CA ARG A 42 -10.23 -43.02 -91.26
C ARG A 42 -9.20 -44.02 -91.83
N PRO A 43 -9.05 -45.24 -91.26
CA PRO A 43 -9.64 -45.69 -90.01
C PRO A 43 -9.18 -44.83 -88.82
N ARG A 44 -9.97 -44.81 -87.76
CA ARG A 44 -9.68 -43.98 -86.59
C ARG A 44 -8.45 -44.52 -85.86
N VAL A 45 -7.56 -43.61 -85.43
CA VAL A 45 -6.43 -43.94 -84.57
C VAL A 45 -6.93 -44.39 -83.20
N LEU A 46 -6.43 -45.53 -82.73
CA LEU A 46 -6.81 -46.13 -81.44
C LEU A 46 -6.13 -45.38 -80.29
N LEU A 47 -6.70 -44.25 -79.88
CA LEU A 47 -6.23 -43.54 -78.70
C LEU A 47 -6.96 -44.03 -77.45
N THR A 48 -6.25 -44.16 -76.34
CA THR A 48 -6.83 -44.58 -75.05
C THR A 48 -6.57 -43.56 -73.93
N CYS A 49 -7.46 -43.57 -72.94
CA CYS A 49 -7.34 -42.72 -71.76
C CYS A 49 -6.21 -43.22 -70.85
N PRO A 50 -5.28 -42.36 -70.40
CA PRO A 50 -4.19 -42.79 -69.53
C PRO A 50 -4.66 -43.25 -68.14
N ASP A 51 -5.88 -42.89 -67.74
CA ASP A 51 -6.47 -43.28 -66.45
C ASP A 51 -7.30 -44.58 -66.57
N CYS A 52 -8.36 -44.59 -67.36
CA CYS A 52 -9.27 -45.74 -67.45
C CYS A 52 -8.99 -46.69 -68.64
N SER A 53 -7.99 -46.42 -69.47
CA SER A 53 -7.67 -47.16 -70.70
C SER A 53 -8.78 -47.19 -71.76
N TRP A 54 -9.90 -46.48 -71.56
CA TRP A 54 -11.02 -46.47 -72.50
C TRP A 54 -10.71 -45.64 -73.75
N GLY A 55 -11.41 -45.93 -74.85
CA GLY A 55 -11.22 -45.24 -76.12
C GLY A 55 -11.44 -43.72 -76.03
N LEU A 56 -10.50 -42.96 -76.62
CA LEU A 56 -10.52 -41.50 -76.76
C LEU A 56 -10.53 -41.09 -78.23
N HIS A 57 -11.28 -40.05 -78.60
CA HIS A 57 -11.20 -39.41 -79.91
C HIS A 57 -10.84 -37.93 -79.80
N PRO A 58 -9.99 -37.41 -80.69
CA PRO A 58 -9.68 -35.99 -80.73
C PRO A 58 -10.90 -35.16 -81.13
N LYS A 59 -11.03 -33.99 -80.51
CA LYS A 59 -12.03 -32.95 -80.79
C LYS A 59 -11.41 -31.56 -80.72
N VAL A 60 -12.07 -30.61 -81.38
CA VAL A 60 -11.75 -29.19 -81.27
C VAL A 60 -12.98 -28.47 -80.74
N SER A 61 -12.81 -27.68 -79.69
CA SER A 61 -13.90 -26.90 -79.11
C SER A 61 -14.28 -25.75 -80.05
N ARG A 62 -15.45 -25.13 -79.83
CA ARG A 62 -15.86 -23.93 -80.56
C ARG A 62 -14.87 -22.76 -80.45
N TYR A 63 -14.00 -22.79 -79.43
CA TYR A 63 -12.98 -21.79 -79.18
C TYR A 63 -11.60 -22.18 -79.73
N GLY A 64 -11.52 -23.26 -80.51
CA GLY A 64 -10.26 -23.73 -81.12
C GLY A 64 -9.38 -24.57 -80.21
N VAL A 65 -9.81 -24.84 -78.97
CA VAL A 65 -9.04 -25.67 -78.03
C VAL A 65 -9.11 -27.14 -78.46
N ARG A 66 -7.95 -27.77 -78.62
CA ARG A 66 -7.80 -29.19 -78.97
C ARG A 66 -7.84 -30.05 -77.70
N PHE A 67 -8.64 -31.11 -77.70
CA PHE A 67 -8.78 -32.02 -76.56
C PHE A 67 -9.18 -33.42 -77.02
N PHE A 68 -9.15 -34.38 -76.10
CA PHE A 68 -9.61 -35.74 -76.33
C PHE A 68 -10.95 -35.98 -75.63
N CYS A 69 -11.83 -36.75 -76.26
CA CYS A 69 -13.15 -37.03 -75.73
C CYS A 69 -13.31 -38.55 -75.62
N HIS A 70 -13.79 -39.01 -74.48
CA HIS A 70 -14.06 -40.42 -74.31
C HIS A 70 -15.18 -40.91 -75.23
N ASP A 71 -15.04 -42.15 -75.69
CA ASP A 71 -16.09 -42.88 -76.37
C ASP A 71 -17.28 -43.16 -75.44
N ARG A 72 -18.39 -43.60 -76.04
CA ARG A 72 -19.61 -44.00 -75.31
C ARG A 72 -19.30 -45.17 -74.37
N ASP A 73 -20.13 -45.30 -73.34
CA ASP A 73 -20.14 -46.42 -72.38
C ASP A 73 -18.84 -46.62 -71.58
N ARG A 74 -18.04 -45.55 -71.47
CA ARG A 74 -16.84 -45.50 -70.62
C ARG A 74 -17.17 -45.68 -69.12
N PRO A 75 -16.21 -46.11 -68.28
CA PRO A 75 -16.39 -46.18 -66.83
C PRO A 75 -16.63 -44.81 -66.16
N GLU A 76 -17.58 -44.72 -65.23
CA GLU A 76 -17.86 -43.50 -64.44
C GLU A 76 -16.76 -43.16 -63.42
N SER A 77 -15.95 -44.16 -63.05
CA SER A 77 -14.87 -44.02 -62.08
C SER A 77 -13.62 -43.32 -62.63
N CYS A 78 -13.57 -42.97 -63.92
CA CYS A 78 -12.42 -42.29 -64.50
C CYS A 78 -12.29 -40.87 -63.93
N GLU A 79 -11.13 -40.56 -63.35
CA GLU A 79 -10.87 -39.29 -62.69
C GLU A 79 -10.83 -38.13 -63.71
N LEU A 80 -10.26 -38.37 -64.90
CA LEU A 80 -10.18 -37.39 -65.99
C LEU A 80 -11.55 -36.95 -66.55
N LEU A 81 -12.64 -37.60 -66.14
CA LEU A 81 -14.01 -37.20 -66.47
C LEU A 81 -14.66 -36.32 -65.41
N ASN A 82 -14.19 -36.41 -64.18
CA ASN A 82 -14.80 -35.78 -63.01
C ASN A 82 -14.15 -34.43 -62.69
N GLU A 83 -13.14 -34.01 -63.46
CA GLU A 83 -12.51 -32.71 -63.36
C GLU A 83 -13.41 -31.59 -63.88
N SER A 84 -13.39 -30.45 -63.19
CA SER A 84 -14.15 -29.28 -63.62
C SER A 84 -13.39 -28.51 -64.71
N TRP A 85 -14.11 -27.68 -65.46
CA TRP A 85 -13.51 -26.76 -66.43
C TRP A 85 -12.43 -25.87 -65.79
N GLU A 86 -12.69 -25.38 -64.58
CA GLU A 86 -11.75 -24.56 -63.82
C GLU A 86 -10.45 -25.30 -63.48
N HIS A 87 -10.53 -26.60 -63.20
CA HIS A 87 -9.36 -27.44 -62.94
C HIS A 87 -8.50 -27.55 -64.19
N HIS A 88 -9.11 -27.91 -65.32
CA HIS A 88 -8.45 -27.98 -66.62
C HIS A 88 -7.79 -26.66 -67.03
N MET A 89 -8.49 -25.53 -66.89
CA MET A 89 -7.91 -24.23 -67.21
C MET A 89 -6.71 -23.90 -66.32
N LEU A 90 -6.79 -24.20 -65.03
CA LEU A 90 -5.66 -23.98 -64.14
C LEU A 90 -4.43 -24.82 -64.55
N LYS A 91 -4.60 -26.08 -64.98
CA LYS A 91 -3.51 -26.91 -65.50
C LYS A 91 -2.87 -26.27 -66.74
N LEU A 92 -3.68 -25.78 -67.68
CA LEU A 92 -3.17 -25.12 -68.89
C LEU A 92 -2.39 -23.84 -68.56
N GLU A 93 -2.89 -23.02 -67.65
CA GLU A 93 -2.24 -21.77 -67.22
C GLU A 93 -0.91 -22.04 -66.52
N MET A 94 -0.85 -23.07 -65.66
CA MET A 94 0.40 -23.51 -65.05
C MET A 94 1.39 -24.03 -66.10
N ALA A 95 0.96 -24.89 -67.02
CA ALA A 95 1.80 -25.41 -68.09
C ALA A 95 2.34 -24.29 -68.99
N GLY A 96 1.49 -23.32 -69.34
CA GLY A 96 1.89 -22.12 -70.08
C GLY A 96 2.94 -21.31 -69.33
N ALA A 97 2.71 -21.01 -68.06
CA ALA A 97 3.64 -20.28 -67.20
C ALA A 97 5.01 -20.99 -67.05
N ILE A 98 5.02 -22.33 -66.92
CA ILE A 98 6.24 -23.14 -66.85
C ILE A 98 7.02 -23.03 -68.18
N ARG A 99 6.33 -23.17 -69.32
CA ARG A 99 6.94 -23.07 -70.65
C ARG A 99 7.51 -21.67 -70.90
N THR A 100 6.79 -20.61 -70.51
CA THR A 100 7.28 -19.21 -70.56
C THR A 100 8.50 -18.98 -69.66
N ALA A 101 8.65 -19.75 -68.58
CA ALA A 101 9.85 -19.74 -67.75
C ALA A 101 11.03 -20.53 -68.35
N GLY A 102 10.88 -21.11 -69.55
CA GLY A 102 11.92 -21.86 -70.25
C GLY A 102 12.09 -23.31 -69.77
N TRP A 103 11.10 -23.84 -69.04
CA TRP A 103 11.09 -25.23 -68.57
C TRP A 103 10.16 -26.09 -69.42
N PHE A 104 10.41 -27.39 -69.44
CA PHE A 104 9.49 -28.34 -70.06
C PHE A 104 8.28 -28.57 -69.14
N ALA A 105 7.07 -28.57 -69.70
CA ALA A 105 5.84 -28.82 -68.97
C ALA A 105 5.05 -29.96 -69.62
N ALA A 106 4.80 -31.03 -68.86
CA ALA A 106 3.99 -32.18 -69.27
C ALA A 106 2.76 -32.31 -68.35
N LEU A 107 1.61 -32.65 -68.93
CA LEU A 107 0.35 -32.83 -68.22
C LEU A 107 0.14 -34.29 -67.79
N GLU A 108 -0.55 -34.48 -66.66
CA GLU A 108 -0.99 -35.80 -66.17
C GLU A 108 0.15 -36.83 -66.06
N VAL A 109 1.28 -36.45 -65.48
CA VAL A 109 2.48 -37.31 -65.41
C VAL A 109 2.36 -38.28 -64.22
N PRO A 110 2.22 -39.59 -64.46
CA PRO A 110 2.18 -40.56 -63.38
C PRO A 110 3.58 -40.79 -62.80
N ALA A 111 3.63 -41.22 -61.55
CA ALA A 111 4.80 -41.89 -60.98
C ALA A 111 5.10 -43.19 -61.74
N GLU A 112 6.34 -43.66 -61.70
CA GLU A 112 6.73 -44.92 -62.38
C GLU A 112 5.94 -46.12 -61.85
N ASP A 113 5.60 -46.13 -60.57
CA ASP A 113 4.81 -47.16 -59.90
C ASP A 113 3.29 -46.88 -59.94
N GLY A 114 2.88 -45.76 -60.53
CA GLY A 114 1.48 -45.31 -60.60
C GLY A 114 0.89 -44.83 -59.27
N SER A 115 1.69 -44.65 -58.21
CA SER A 115 1.21 -44.29 -56.86
C SER A 115 0.67 -42.86 -56.74
N TRP A 116 1.07 -41.97 -57.66
CA TRP A 116 0.55 -40.62 -57.80
C TRP A 116 0.58 -40.17 -59.27
N ARG A 117 -0.14 -39.09 -59.57
CA ARG A 117 -0.14 -38.44 -60.89
C ARG A 117 -0.10 -36.94 -60.69
N ALA A 118 0.90 -36.28 -61.26
CA ALA A 118 1.04 -34.83 -61.22
C ALA A 118 0.17 -34.20 -62.30
N ASP A 119 -0.65 -33.24 -61.89
CA ASP A 119 -1.45 -32.44 -62.82
C ASP A 119 -0.58 -31.78 -63.90
N VAL A 120 0.52 -31.13 -63.48
CA VAL A 120 1.56 -30.60 -64.37
C VAL A 120 2.94 -30.87 -63.79
N MET A 121 3.82 -31.51 -64.56
CA MET A 121 5.22 -31.72 -64.20
C MET A 121 6.10 -30.72 -64.94
N ALA A 122 6.85 -29.90 -64.20
CA ALA A 122 7.90 -29.06 -64.72
C ALA A 122 9.25 -29.80 -64.66
N SER A 123 9.98 -29.83 -65.77
CA SER A 123 11.35 -30.38 -65.83
C SER A 123 12.32 -29.36 -66.39
N SER A 124 13.50 -29.24 -65.78
CA SER A 124 14.56 -28.37 -66.29
C SER A 124 15.07 -28.85 -67.65
N ALA A 125 15.73 -27.97 -68.39
CA ALA A 125 16.22 -28.27 -69.74
C ALA A 125 17.16 -29.50 -69.80
N ASP A 126 17.90 -29.75 -68.72
CA ASP A 126 18.81 -30.88 -68.52
C ASP A 126 18.16 -32.08 -67.82
N GLY A 127 16.87 -31.99 -67.45
CA GLY A 127 16.14 -33.03 -66.73
C GLY A 127 16.53 -33.22 -65.27
N SER A 128 17.53 -32.49 -64.75
CA SER A 128 18.08 -32.69 -63.41
C SER A 128 17.15 -32.25 -62.27
N ARG A 129 16.20 -31.37 -62.57
CA ARG A 129 15.27 -30.81 -61.58
C ARG A 129 13.85 -31.02 -62.06
N ARG A 130 13.02 -31.56 -61.16
CA ARG A 130 11.58 -31.75 -61.38
C ARG A 130 10.77 -31.03 -60.32
N MET A 131 9.62 -30.49 -60.72
CA MET A 131 8.67 -29.86 -59.82
C MET A 131 7.23 -30.12 -60.29
N ALA A 132 6.43 -30.78 -59.46
CA ALA A 132 5.02 -30.96 -59.66
C ALA A 132 4.24 -29.68 -59.32
N TRP A 133 3.19 -29.41 -60.08
CA TRP A 133 2.25 -28.32 -59.90
C TRP A 133 0.85 -28.92 -59.87
N GLU A 134 0.21 -28.82 -58.71
CA GLU A 134 -1.07 -29.48 -58.42
C GLU A 134 -2.20 -28.46 -58.38
N ALA A 135 -3.23 -28.64 -59.19
CA ALA A 135 -4.43 -27.82 -59.13
C ALA A 135 -5.44 -28.48 -58.18
N GLN A 136 -5.55 -27.96 -56.96
CA GLN A 136 -6.43 -28.54 -55.94
C GLN A 136 -7.71 -27.73 -55.81
N LEU A 137 -8.80 -28.17 -56.45
CA LEU A 137 -10.11 -27.50 -56.36
C LEU A 137 -11.06 -28.23 -55.40
N SER A 138 -10.97 -29.55 -55.36
CA SER A 138 -11.81 -30.39 -54.50
C SER A 138 -11.42 -30.23 -53.02
N PRO A 139 -12.38 -30.38 -52.09
CA PRO A 139 -12.05 -30.46 -50.66
C PRO A 139 -11.03 -31.57 -50.37
N ILE A 140 -10.02 -31.25 -49.57
CA ILE A 140 -9.00 -32.18 -49.10
C ILE A 140 -8.62 -31.80 -47.66
N THR A 141 -8.33 -32.80 -46.83
CA THR A 141 -7.89 -32.57 -45.45
C THR A 141 -6.44 -32.06 -45.43
N VAL A 142 -6.03 -31.51 -44.28
CA VAL A 142 -4.64 -31.05 -44.10
C VAL A 142 -3.68 -32.25 -44.08
N GLU A 143 -4.12 -33.37 -43.51
CA GLU A 143 -3.37 -34.61 -43.40
C GLU A 143 -3.18 -35.26 -44.77
N ASP A 144 -4.23 -35.35 -45.58
CA ASP A 144 -4.16 -35.98 -46.91
C ASP A 144 -3.28 -35.20 -47.87
N ILE A 145 -3.38 -33.86 -47.91
CA ILE A 145 -2.53 -33.05 -48.79
C ILE A 145 -1.07 -33.06 -48.34
N ALA A 146 -0.81 -33.18 -47.04
CA ALA A 146 0.54 -33.39 -46.51
C ALA A 146 1.08 -34.76 -46.95
N ALA A 147 0.32 -35.84 -46.78
CA ALA A 147 0.72 -37.17 -47.25
C ALA A 147 0.97 -37.21 -48.77
N ARG A 148 0.14 -36.52 -49.57
CA ARG A 148 0.38 -36.37 -51.02
C ARG A 148 1.67 -35.59 -51.31
N THR A 149 1.95 -34.54 -50.54
CA THR A 149 3.19 -33.75 -50.64
C THR A 149 4.42 -34.60 -50.32
N ASP A 150 4.33 -35.46 -49.30
CA ASP A 150 5.44 -36.31 -48.87
C ASP A 150 5.79 -37.38 -49.92
N ARG A 151 4.81 -37.88 -50.68
CA ARG A 151 5.07 -38.79 -51.82
C ARG A 151 5.92 -38.14 -52.91
N TYR A 152 5.67 -36.88 -53.25
CA TYR A 152 6.52 -36.13 -54.16
C TYR A 152 7.95 -35.97 -53.60
N ALA A 153 8.05 -35.60 -52.32
CA ALA A 153 9.34 -35.40 -51.68
C ALA A 153 10.18 -36.70 -51.61
N ALA A 154 9.54 -37.86 -51.43
CA ALA A 154 10.21 -39.16 -51.41
C ALA A 154 10.89 -39.52 -52.74
N GLU A 155 10.44 -38.94 -53.85
CA GLU A 155 11.01 -39.11 -55.19
C GLU A 155 11.83 -37.88 -55.66
N GLU A 156 12.25 -37.04 -54.72
CA GLU A 156 13.02 -35.81 -54.97
C GLU A 156 12.30 -34.82 -55.92
N VAL A 157 10.97 -34.93 -56.02
CA VAL A 157 10.13 -34.01 -56.79
C VAL A 157 9.65 -32.90 -55.85
N ARG A 158 9.99 -31.65 -56.17
CA ARG A 158 9.40 -30.49 -55.47
C ARG A 158 7.93 -30.37 -55.86
N VAL A 159 7.07 -29.81 -55.01
CA VAL A 159 5.66 -29.59 -55.35
C VAL A 159 5.19 -28.18 -54.99
N CYS A 160 4.30 -27.62 -55.79
CA CYS A 160 3.50 -26.45 -55.43
C CYS A 160 2.01 -26.74 -55.66
N TRP A 161 1.21 -26.58 -54.62
CA TRP A 161 -0.24 -26.69 -54.68
C TRP A 161 -0.86 -25.34 -55.02
N VAL A 162 -1.70 -25.30 -56.04
CA VAL A 162 -2.34 -24.09 -56.56
C VAL A 162 -3.84 -24.19 -56.37
N TYR A 163 -4.41 -23.19 -55.69
CA TYR A 163 -5.83 -23.13 -55.37
C TYR A 163 -6.47 -21.89 -56.00
N PRO A 164 -7.54 -22.01 -56.82
CA PRO A 164 -8.15 -20.87 -57.50
C PRO A 164 -9.38 -20.27 -56.79
N GLY A 165 -9.81 -20.85 -55.66
CA GLY A 165 -11.06 -20.44 -55.00
C GLY A 165 -10.99 -19.08 -54.31
N ALA A 166 -12.13 -18.43 -54.16
CA ALA A 166 -12.23 -17.06 -53.64
C ALA A 166 -11.74 -16.87 -52.19
N ARG A 167 -11.77 -17.93 -51.37
CA ARG A 167 -11.29 -17.92 -49.98
C ARG A 167 -10.15 -18.91 -49.82
N PRO A 168 -9.04 -18.53 -49.16
CA PRO A 168 -7.91 -19.42 -48.99
C PRO A 168 -8.31 -20.67 -48.18
N PRO A 169 -7.86 -21.87 -48.59
CA PRO A 169 -8.18 -23.11 -47.92
C PRO A 169 -7.44 -23.23 -46.58
N GLN A 170 -7.91 -24.09 -45.69
CA GLN A 170 -7.27 -24.28 -44.38
C GLN A 170 -5.82 -24.81 -44.49
N TRP A 171 -5.54 -25.61 -45.52
CA TRP A 171 -4.23 -26.21 -45.76
C TRP A 171 -3.23 -25.27 -46.48
N ILE A 172 -3.61 -24.04 -46.85
CA ILE A 172 -2.79 -23.13 -47.69
C ILE A 172 -1.39 -22.86 -47.12
N SER A 173 -1.18 -23.03 -45.81
CA SER A 173 0.12 -22.87 -45.16
C SER A 173 0.65 -24.14 -44.49
N ALA A 174 0.04 -25.29 -44.73
CA ALA A 174 0.53 -26.59 -44.25
C ALA A 174 1.53 -27.21 -45.23
N VAL A 175 1.31 -27.02 -46.53
CA VAL A 175 2.16 -27.51 -47.63
C VAL A 175 2.64 -26.34 -48.48
N PRO A 176 3.65 -26.52 -49.37
CA PRO A 176 4.05 -25.47 -50.30
C PRO A 176 2.89 -25.14 -51.26
N ALA A 177 2.20 -24.03 -51.01
CA ALA A 177 0.97 -23.72 -51.74
C ALA A 177 0.81 -22.22 -52.00
N VAL A 178 0.03 -21.90 -53.04
CA VAL A 178 -0.39 -20.55 -53.39
C VAL A 178 -1.87 -20.50 -53.74
N ARG A 179 -2.48 -19.35 -53.49
CA ARG A 179 -3.79 -19.02 -54.07
C ARG A 179 -3.58 -18.17 -55.30
N VAL A 180 -4.33 -18.47 -56.35
CA VAL A 180 -4.37 -17.67 -57.56
C VAL A 180 -5.76 -17.10 -57.81
N ARG A 181 -5.82 -15.90 -58.38
CA ARG A 181 -7.05 -15.32 -58.94
C ARG A 181 -6.93 -15.29 -60.46
N ALA A 182 -7.98 -15.79 -61.11
CA ALA A 182 -8.19 -15.60 -62.53
C ALA A 182 -8.38 -14.11 -62.85
N PRO A 183 -7.90 -13.65 -64.02
CA PRO A 183 -8.09 -12.27 -64.45
C PRO A 183 -9.57 -11.97 -64.75
N GLN A 184 -10.03 -10.73 -64.52
CA GLN A 184 -11.38 -10.31 -64.94
C GLN A 184 -11.47 -10.04 -66.45
N GLU A 185 -10.34 -9.68 -67.07
CA GLU A 185 -10.22 -9.36 -68.49
C GLU A 185 -9.26 -10.35 -69.17
N ARG A 186 -9.54 -10.71 -70.43
CA ARG A 186 -8.80 -11.78 -71.13
C ARG A 186 -7.30 -11.55 -71.28
N ASP A 187 -6.85 -10.30 -71.36
CA ASP A 187 -5.44 -9.96 -71.63
C ASP A 187 -4.61 -9.74 -70.36
N HIS A 188 -5.20 -9.97 -69.18
CA HIS A 188 -4.51 -9.83 -67.90
C HIS A 188 -4.03 -11.20 -67.40
N PRO A 189 -2.86 -11.27 -66.74
CA PRO A 189 -2.35 -12.53 -66.22
C PRO A 189 -3.12 -12.98 -64.97
N TRP A 190 -3.10 -14.29 -64.70
CA TRP A 190 -3.44 -14.81 -63.38
C TRP A 190 -2.52 -14.22 -62.32
N VAL A 191 -3.03 -13.97 -61.12
CA VAL A 191 -2.26 -13.36 -60.02
C VAL A 191 -2.22 -14.31 -58.84
N VAL A 192 -1.02 -14.64 -58.37
CA VAL A 192 -0.80 -15.22 -57.04
C VAL A 192 -1.06 -14.15 -56.01
N ASP A 193 -2.02 -14.38 -55.11
CA ASP A 193 -2.42 -13.40 -54.10
C ASP A 193 -2.46 -13.95 -52.68
N ASP A 194 -2.09 -15.21 -52.47
CA ASP A 194 -1.84 -15.81 -51.16
C ASP A 194 -0.78 -16.90 -51.28
N GLY A 195 -0.19 -17.30 -50.17
CA GLY A 195 0.92 -18.25 -50.13
C GLY A 195 2.30 -17.66 -50.48
N LEU A 196 2.36 -16.43 -51.02
CA LEU A 196 3.60 -15.68 -51.25
C LEU A 196 3.73 -14.49 -50.27
N ALA A 197 4.88 -14.35 -49.61
CA ALA A 197 5.12 -13.27 -48.66
C ALA A 197 6.58 -12.82 -48.58
N GLY A 198 6.78 -11.59 -48.08
CA GLY A 198 8.09 -11.04 -47.72
C GLY A 198 8.12 -10.66 -46.24
N PHE A 199 9.23 -10.94 -45.56
CA PHE A 199 9.43 -10.48 -44.18
C PHE A 199 9.98 -9.06 -44.16
N VAL A 200 9.27 -8.15 -43.51
CA VAL A 200 9.66 -6.75 -43.37
C VAL A 200 10.36 -6.56 -42.03
N TYR A 201 11.69 -6.50 -42.08
CA TYR A 201 12.54 -6.43 -40.89
C TYR A 201 12.18 -5.25 -39.95
N ARG A 202 11.93 -4.06 -40.50
CA ARG A 202 11.64 -2.84 -39.73
C ARG A 202 10.37 -2.98 -38.87
N SER A 203 9.35 -3.65 -39.39
CA SER A 203 8.06 -3.83 -38.71
C SER A 203 7.94 -5.18 -38.00
N GLY A 204 8.92 -6.07 -38.17
CA GLY A 204 8.94 -7.39 -37.53
C GLY A 204 7.76 -8.29 -37.93
N ARG A 205 7.30 -8.20 -39.19
CA ARG A 205 6.11 -8.91 -39.66
C ARG A 205 6.28 -9.44 -41.08
N TRP A 206 5.52 -10.48 -41.39
CA TRP A 206 5.30 -10.94 -42.77
C TRP A 206 4.23 -10.10 -43.45
N GLU A 207 4.46 -9.78 -44.72
CA GLU A 207 3.52 -9.08 -45.58
C GLU A 207 3.25 -9.91 -46.83
N PHE A 208 1.96 -10.03 -47.19
CA PHE A 208 1.53 -10.68 -48.43
C PHE A 208 2.15 -9.98 -49.62
N GLN A 209 2.51 -10.75 -50.64
CA GLN A 209 2.96 -10.23 -51.92
C GLN A 209 2.01 -10.76 -53.01
N GLU A 210 1.68 -9.88 -53.96
CA GLU A 210 0.89 -10.24 -55.13
C GLU A 210 1.78 -10.22 -56.36
N GLU A 211 1.73 -11.28 -57.16
CA GLU A 211 2.60 -11.44 -58.32
C GLU A 211 1.90 -12.19 -59.45
N PRO A 212 2.17 -11.86 -60.73
CA PRO A 212 1.66 -12.67 -61.83
C PRO A 212 2.12 -14.13 -61.75
N LEU A 213 1.20 -15.04 -62.09
CA LEU A 213 1.37 -16.44 -62.51
C LEU A 213 2.81 -16.79 -62.90
N GLU A 214 3.14 -16.31 -64.08
CA GLU A 214 4.38 -16.58 -64.79
C GLU A 214 5.63 -16.15 -64.01
N ARG A 215 5.54 -15.04 -63.26
CA ARG A 215 6.66 -14.53 -62.49
C ARG A 215 6.92 -15.36 -61.26
N PHE A 216 5.87 -15.71 -60.53
CA PHE A 216 5.95 -16.63 -59.42
C PHE A 216 6.53 -17.99 -59.84
N VAL A 217 6.00 -18.57 -60.94
CA VAL A 217 6.46 -19.85 -61.48
C VAL A 217 7.95 -19.82 -61.79
N ARG A 218 8.41 -18.79 -62.53
CA ARG A 218 9.84 -18.61 -62.83
C ARG A 218 10.69 -18.61 -61.56
N TRP A 219 10.33 -17.79 -60.58
CA TRP A 219 11.10 -17.67 -59.34
C TRP A 219 11.11 -18.95 -58.51
N ALA A 220 10.00 -19.71 -58.47
CA ALA A 220 9.92 -20.98 -57.77
C ALA A 220 10.78 -22.06 -58.45
N LEU A 221 10.70 -22.16 -59.78
CA LEU A 221 11.48 -23.11 -60.58
C LEU A 221 12.99 -22.85 -60.47
N GLU A 222 13.39 -21.58 -60.56
CA GLU A 222 14.79 -21.13 -60.39
C GLU A 222 15.29 -21.20 -58.94
N GLY A 223 14.41 -21.47 -57.97
CA GLY A 223 14.77 -21.55 -56.55
C GLY A 223 15.06 -20.20 -55.89
N GLN A 224 14.64 -19.10 -56.52
CA GLN A 224 14.67 -17.75 -55.95
C GLN A 224 13.64 -17.62 -54.82
N LEU A 225 12.51 -18.31 -54.97
CA LEU A 225 11.53 -18.53 -53.91
C LEU A 225 11.60 -19.97 -53.43
N VAL A 226 11.50 -20.15 -52.12
CA VAL A 226 11.46 -21.46 -51.46
C VAL A 226 10.35 -21.47 -50.41
N PRO A 227 9.72 -22.64 -50.14
CA PRO A 227 8.82 -22.77 -49.00
C PRO A 227 9.62 -22.64 -47.70
N ALA A 228 9.14 -21.80 -46.79
CA ALA A 228 9.81 -21.54 -45.51
C ALA A 228 8.79 -21.45 -44.37
N GLU A 229 9.18 -21.97 -43.22
CA GLU A 229 8.36 -21.92 -42.02
C GLU A 229 8.38 -20.55 -41.34
N VAL A 230 7.24 -20.21 -40.76
CA VAL A 230 7.04 -18.99 -40.00
C VAL A 230 7.18 -19.29 -38.52
N LEU A 231 8.10 -18.60 -37.84
CA LEU A 231 8.29 -18.78 -36.40
C LEU A 231 6.99 -18.42 -35.66
N PRO A 232 6.63 -19.14 -34.58
CA PRO A 232 5.32 -19.02 -33.91
C PRO A 232 4.80 -17.59 -33.68
N ARG A 233 5.70 -16.67 -33.31
CA ARG A 233 5.38 -15.27 -33.05
C ARG A 233 4.92 -14.48 -34.29
N TYR A 234 5.44 -14.81 -35.47
CA TYR A 234 5.18 -14.07 -36.71
C TYR A 234 4.05 -14.67 -37.56
N ARG A 235 3.40 -15.75 -37.07
CA ARG A 235 2.34 -16.46 -37.81
C ARG A 235 1.06 -15.66 -38.00
N ARG A 236 0.83 -14.64 -37.15
CA ARG A 236 -0.35 -13.77 -37.24
C ARG A 236 -0.05 -12.64 -38.21
N VAL A 237 -0.74 -12.65 -39.34
CA VAL A 237 -0.59 -11.67 -40.41
C VAL A 237 -1.93 -11.00 -40.72
N TYR A 238 -1.86 -9.80 -41.27
CA TYR A 238 -3.02 -8.97 -41.54
C TYR A 238 -2.99 -8.53 -43.01
N ARG A 239 -4.17 -8.52 -43.65
CA ARG A 239 -4.35 -7.95 -44.98
C ARG A 239 -5.72 -7.31 -45.07
N VAL A 240 -5.81 -6.22 -45.82
CA VAL A 240 -7.09 -5.58 -46.14
C VAL A 240 -7.76 -6.37 -47.26
N VAL A 241 -8.98 -6.84 -47.02
CA VAL A 241 -9.82 -7.53 -48.01
C VAL A 241 -11.16 -6.82 -48.01
N ASP A 242 -11.59 -6.33 -49.18
CA ASP A 242 -12.84 -5.58 -49.34
C ASP A 242 -12.96 -4.36 -48.40
N GLY A 243 -11.84 -3.66 -48.15
CA GLY A 243 -11.79 -2.50 -47.25
C GLY A 243 -11.71 -2.84 -45.76
N GLU A 244 -11.81 -4.12 -45.38
CA GLU A 244 -11.74 -4.56 -43.99
C GLU A 244 -10.38 -5.20 -43.67
N GLN A 245 -9.79 -4.85 -42.52
CA GLN A 245 -8.57 -5.52 -42.07
C GLN A 245 -8.90 -6.93 -41.54
N ARG A 246 -8.48 -7.95 -42.28
CA ARG A 246 -8.66 -9.36 -41.90
C ARG A 246 -7.38 -9.95 -41.34
N ARG A 247 -7.57 -10.84 -40.36
CA ARG A 247 -6.49 -11.56 -39.66
C ARG A 247 -6.39 -12.98 -40.20
N PHE A 248 -5.18 -13.38 -40.55
CA PHE A 248 -4.86 -14.73 -40.99
C PHE A 248 -3.77 -15.34 -40.11
N ARG A 249 -3.75 -16.68 -40.07
CA ARG A 249 -2.66 -17.46 -39.51
C ARG A 249 -1.94 -18.17 -40.65
N ARG A 250 -0.62 -18.05 -40.71
CA ARG A 250 0.23 -18.62 -41.75
C ARG A 250 1.44 -19.26 -41.10
N ASP A 251 1.54 -20.58 -41.25
CA ASP A 251 2.64 -21.36 -40.70
C ASP A 251 3.80 -21.52 -41.70
N ARG A 252 3.54 -21.29 -42.99
CA ARG A 252 4.49 -21.41 -44.11
C ARG A 252 4.18 -20.37 -45.19
N TRP A 253 5.22 -19.96 -45.91
CA TRP A 253 5.16 -19.11 -47.10
C TRP A 253 6.10 -19.61 -48.19
N TRP A 254 5.75 -19.38 -49.45
CA TRP A 254 6.77 -19.14 -50.48
C TRP A 254 7.41 -17.78 -50.23
N THR A 255 8.74 -17.75 -50.17
CA THR A 255 9.47 -16.50 -49.88
C THR A 255 10.94 -16.57 -50.32
N SER A 256 11.60 -15.41 -50.29
CA SER A 256 13.02 -15.28 -50.61
C SER A 256 13.92 -15.70 -49.44
N ARG A 257 15.14 -16.18 -49.74
CA ARG A 257 16.17 -16.44 -48.71
C ARG A 257 16.48 -15.21 -47.86
N LYS A 258 16.39 -14.00 -48.44
CA LYS A 258 16.56 -12.74 -47.72
C LYS A 258 15.50 -12.58 -46.62
N SER A 259 14.24 -12.84 -46.93
CA SER A 259 13.15 -12.75 -45.94
C SER A 259 13.28 -13.78 -44.83
N ILE A 260 13.73 -14.99 -45.13
CA ILE A 260 14.05 -16.01 -44.11
C ILE A 260 15.14 -15.49 -43.16
N ALA A 261 16.22 -14.94 -43.72
CA ALA A 261 17.32 -14.37 -42.94
C ALA A 261 16.88 -13.14 -42.13
N ASP A 262 16.01 -12.29 -42.69
CA ASP A 262 15.45 -11.14 -41.98
C ASP A 262 14.57 -11.58 -40.79
N GLN A 263 13.72 -12.61 -40.95
CA GLN A 263 12.96 -13.19 -39.83
C GLN A 263 13.89 -13.69 -38.72
N GLY A 264 14.94 -14.44 -39.09
CA GLY A 264 15.91 -14.97 -38.13
C GLY A 264 16.67 -13.87 -37.39
N ARG A 265 17.17 -12.85 -38.11
CA ARG A 265 17.85 -11.71 -37.49
C ARG A 265 16.93 -10.92 -36.55
N HIS A 266 15.68 -10.72 -36.95
CA HIS A 266 14.72 -9.99 -36.13
C HIS A 266 14.41 -10.75 -34.83
N GLU A 267 14.28 -12.08 -34.91
CA GLU A 267 14.08 -12.91 -33.73
C GLU A 267 15.27 -12.83 -32.76
N VAL A 268 16.51 -12.93 -33.25
CA VAL A 268 17.71 -12.78 -32.42
C VAL A 268 17.80 -11.39 -31.78
N MET A 269 17.52 -10.34 -32.55
CA MET A 269 17.50 -8.96 -32.05
C MET A 269 16.48 -8.81 -30.92
N ARG A 270 15.28 -9.34 -31.10
CA ARG A 270 14.21 -9.30 -30.10
C ARG A 270 14.60 -10.06 -28.83
N GLN A 271 15.15 -11.27 -28.95
CA GLN A 271 15.61 -12.06 -27.80
C GLN A 271 16.67 -11.31 -26.98
N ARG A 272 17.59 -10.57 -27.65
CA ARG A 272 18.55 -9.69 -26.97
C ARG A 272 17.87 -8.54 -26.23
N GLN A 273 16.86 -7.92 -26.83
CA GLN A 273 16.10 -6.84 -26.19
C GLN A 273 15.34 -7.34 -24.95
N ASP A 274 14.69 -8.49 -25.06
CA ASP A 274 13.97 -9.14 -23.95
C ASP A 274 14.94 -9.49 -22.81
N ALA A 275 16.09 -10.09 -23.12
CA ALA A 275 17.12 -10.40 -22.13
C ALA A 275 17.67 -9.14 -21.43
N ALA A 276 17.97 -8.09 -22.20
CA ALA A 276 18.43 -6.82 -21.62
C ALA A 276 17.35 -6.12 -20.77
N ARG A 277 16.06 -6.29 -21.12
CA ARG A 277 14.94 -5.78 -20.31
C ARG A 277 14.84 -6.55 -18.99
N ALA A 278 14.89 -7.88 -19.04
CA ALA A 278 14.88 -8.73 -17.86
C ALA A 278 16.07 -8.45 -16.94
N GLU A 279 17.26 -8.23 -17.49
CA GLU A 279 18.44 -7.86 -16.70
C GLU A 279 18.27 -6.50 -16.00
N ARG A 280 17.71 -5.49 -16.68
CA ARG A 280 17.41 -4.19 -16.06
C ARG A 280 16.37 -4.32 -14.94
N GLU A 281 15.31 -5.08 -15.15
CA GLU A 281 14.28 -5.34 -14.14
C GLU A 281 14.87 -6.08 -12.93
N ALA A 282 15.74 -7.06 -13.15
CA ALA A 282 16.45 -7.76 -12.08
C ALA A 282 17.35 -6.82 -11.27
N ARG A 283 18.18 -6.00 -11.93
CA ARG A 283 19.05 -5.01 -11.26
C ARG A 283 18.24 -3.98 -10.47
N GLN A 284 17.12 -3.52 -11.01
CA GLN A 284 16.23 -2.60 -10.30
C GLN A 284 15.66 -3.25 -9.04
N LYS A 285 15.18 -4.50 -9.13
CA LYS A 285 14.68 -5.24 -7.99
C LYS A 285 15.75 -5.45 -6.91
N GLU A 286 16.98 -5.81 -7.30
CA GLU A 286 18.11 -5.94 -6.37
C GLU A 286 18.42 -4.62 -5.67
N GLN A 287 18.37 -3.50 -6.40
CA GLN A 287 18.57 -2.16 -5.82
C GLN A 287 17.46 -1.78 -4.85
N GLU A 288 16.20 -2.04 -5.18
CA GLU A 288 15.05 -1.79 -4.31
C GLU A 288 15.14 -2.63 -3.03
N GLU A 289 15.45 -3.93 -3.14
CA GLU A 289 15.64 -4.80 -1.98
C GLU A 289 16.84 -4.37 -1.12
N ALA A 290 17.94 -3.93 -1.74
CA ALA A 290 19.11 -3.40 -1.02
C ALA A 290 18.78 -2.08 -0.30
N ALA A 291 18.01 -1.20 -0.93
CA ALA A 291 17.55 0.05 -0.33
C ALA A 291 16.59 -0.21 0.84
N GLU A 292 15.67 -1.17 0.71
CA GLU A 292 14.77 -1.57 1.79
C GLU A 292 15.54 -2.16 2.98
N ARG A 293 16.53 -3.02 2.72
CA ARG A 293 17.44 -3.56 3.76
C ARG A 293 18.15 -2.43 4.52
N ARG A 294 18.77 -1.49 3.80
CA ARG A 294 19.43 -0.33 4.41
C ARG A 294 18.46 0.54 5.23
N ARG A 295 17.23 0.73 4.74
CA ARG A 295 16.21 1.49 5.48
C ARG A 295 15.83 0.79 6.78
N LYS A 296 15.65 -0.53 6.77
CA LYS A 296 15.38 -1.31 7.99
C LYS A 296 16.54 -1.25 8.98
N GLU A 297 17.77 -1.40 8.51
CA GLU A 297 18.98 -1.26 9.34
C GLU A 297 19.07 0.14 9.99
N LEU A 298 18.80 1.21 9.23
CA LEU A 298 18.78 2.58 9.76
C LEU A 298 17.65 2.79 10.78
N GLU A 299 16.45 2.27 10.52
CA GLU A 299 15.33 2.33 11.47
C GLU A 299 15.63 1.57 12.77
N GLU A 300 16.29 0.41 12.69
CA GLU A 300 16.73 -0.36 13.86
C GLU A 300 17.81 0.40 14.66
N GLN A 301 18.81 0.97 13.98
CA GLN A 301 19.83 1.81 14.62
C GLN A 301 19.21 3.03 15.30
N GLU A 302 18.25 3.69 14.67
CA GLU A 302 17.57 4.85 15.24
C GLU A 302 16.72 4.46 16.47
N ARG A 303 16.02 3.32 16.40
CA ARG A 303 15.28 2.76 17.55
C ARG A 303 16.20 2.43 18.71
N ALA A 304 17.34 1.80 18.44
CA ALA A 304 18.35 1.49 19.46
C ALA A 304 18.88 2.78 20.12
N ARG A 305 19.27 3.78 19.32
CA ARG A 305 19.73 5.08 19.84
C ARG A 305 18.67 5.77 20.69
N LYS A 306 17.41 5.78 20.25
CA LYS A 306 16.29 6.36 21.01
C LYS A 306 16.04 5.62 22.32
N ALA A 307 16.18 4.30 22.35
CA ALA A 307 16.06 3.50 23.56
C ALA A 307 17.20 3.81 24.56
N GLU A 308 18.43 3.90 24.08
CA GLU A 308 19.60 4.27 24.90
C GLU A 308 19.46 5.68 25.48
N GLU A 309 19.04 6.66 24.67
CA GLU A 309 18.80 8.03 25.15
C GLU A 309 17.65 8.09 26.16
N ALA A 310 16.57 7.33 25.93
CA ALA A 310 15.45 7.25 26.87
C ALA A 310 15.87 6.62 28.21
N GLU A 311 16.72 5.59 28.18
CA GLU A 311 17.27 4.97 29.39
C GLU A 311 18.19 5.93 30.15
N ARG A 312 19.10 6.63 29.45
CA ARG A 312 19.94 7.68 30.07
C ARG A 312 19.09 8.76 30.75
N ARG A 313 18.07 9.28 30.07
CA ARG A 313 17.12 10.26 30.64
C ARG A 313 16.33 9.69 31.82
N ARG A 314 16.00 8.40 31.82
CA ARG A 314 15.34 7.73 32.96
C ARG A 314 16.26 7.74 34.17
N LEU A 315 17.52 7.35 34.00
CA LEU A 315 18.52 7.33 35.08
C LEU A 315 18.78 8.74 35.63
N GLU A 316 18.92 9.75 34.76
CA GLU A 316 19.07 11.15 35.17
C GLU A 316 17.86 11.64 36.00
N ARG A 317 16.63 11.29 35.59
CA ARG A 317 15.42 11.63 36.35
C ARG A 317 15.33 10.90 37.69
N GLU A 318 15.73 9.64 37.74
CA GLU A 318 15.78 8.86 38.98
C GLU A 318 16.79 9.46 39.97
N GLU A 319 17.96 9.87 39.47
CA GLU A 319 18.98 10.55 40.27
C GLU A 319 18.53 11.93 40.75
N GLU A 320 17.95 12.75 39.88
CA GLU A 320 17.36 14.04 40.28
C GLU A 320 16.24 13.86 41.32
N ALA A 321 15.37 12.87 41.13
CA ALA A 321 14.31 12.57 42.09
C ALA A 321 14.86 12.14 43.45
N ARG A 322 15.94 11.34 43.46
CA ARG A 322 16.65 10.93 44.68
C ARG A 322 17.23 12.16 45.40
N LEU A 323 17.92 13.04 44.68
CA LEU A 323 18.50 14.27 45.25
C LEU A 323 17.42 15.20 45.80
N ARG A 324 16.31 15.40 45.08
CA ARG A 324 15.18 16.20 45.58
C ARG A 324 14.54 15.61 46.83
N LEU A 325 14.43 14.28 46.91
CA LEU A 325 13.90 13.60 48.10
C LEU A 325 14.83 13.80 49.30
N GLU A 326 16.14 13.75 49.09
CA GLU A 326 17.15 13.96 50.12
C GLU A 326 17.14 15.42 50.62
N GLU A 327 17.08 16.39 49.72
CA GLU A 327 16.93 17.80 50.08
C GLU A 327 15.62 18.08 50.83
N ALA A 328 14.50 17.49 50.39
CA ALA A 328 13.21 17.63 51.05
C ALA A 328 13.25 17.06 52.48
N ARG A 329 13.91 15.90 52.68
CA ARG A 329 14.12 15.32 54.02
C ARG A 329 14.95 16.24 54.91
N ARG A 330 16.01 16.86 54.37
CA ARG A 330 16.84 17.80 55.14
C ARG A 330 16.06 19.04 55.57
N ARG A 331 15.30 19.65 54.64
CA ARG A 331 14.45 20.81 54.95
C ARG A 331 13.41 20.50 55.99
N TRP A 332 12.76 19.34 55.91
CA TRP A 332 11.77 18.93 56.90
C TRP A 332 12.41 18.74 58.28
N ALA A 333 13.58 18.09 58.37
CA ALA A 333 14.29 17.94 59.63
C ALA A 333 14.71 19.30 60.25
N GLU A 334 15.14 20.26 59.42
CA GLU A 334 15.48 21.62 59.85
C GLU A 334 14.24 22.38 60.38
N GLU A 335 13.09 22.23 59.73
CA GLU A 335 11.83 22.85 60.16
C GLU A 335 11.27 22.25 61.45
N ASP A 336 11.30 20.93 61.60
CA ASP A 336 10.88 20.25 62.83
C ASP A 336 11.76 20.67 64.02
N ALA A 337 13.08 20.75 63.81
CA ALA A 337 14.00 21.22 64.84
C ALA A 337 13.77 22.70 65.22
N ARG A 338 13.32 23.55 64.28
CA ARG A 338 12.96 24.94 64.56
C ARG A 338 11.69 25.02 65.42
N ARG A 339 10.65 24.28 65.05
CA ARG A 339 9.37 24.25 65.80
C ARG A 339 9.56 23.73 67.23
N GLU A 340 10.44 22.76 67.41
CA GLU A 340 10.78 22.24 68.75
C GLU A 340 11.42 23.32 69.63
N ARG A 341 12.38 24.09 69.10
CA ARG A 341 13.02 25.19 69.84
C ARG A 341 12.02 26.29 70.22
N GLU A 342 11.17 26.69 69.29
CA GLU A 342 10.14 27.71 69.53
C GLU A 342 9.14 27.27 70.63
N ARG A 343 8.78 25.98 70.69
CA ARG A 343 7.90 25.45 71.74
C ARG A 343 8.56 25.52 73.12
N VAL A 344 9.82 25.07 73.22
CA VAL A 344 10.58 25.09 74.48
C VAL A 344 10.78 26.51 75.00
N GLU A 345 11.10 27.46 74.12
CA GLU A 345 11.25 28.87 74.50
C GLU A 345 9.93 29.49 74.98
N HIS A 346 8.81 29.15 74.35
CA HIS A 346 7.50 29.64 74.76
C HIS A 346 7.10 29.11 76.15
N GLU A 347 7.29 27.82 76.41
CA GLU A 347 6.98 27.21 77.71
C GLU A 347 7.84 27.82 78.83
N ALA A 348 9.13 28.07 78.57
CA ALA A 348 10.04 28.70 79.53
C ALA A 348 9.63 30.14 79.88
N ARG A 349 9.06 30.89 78.93
CA ARG A 349 8.58 32.26 79.18
C ARG A 349 7.37 32.27 80.13
N LEU A 350 6.40 31.39 79.89
CA LEU A 350 5.20 31.31 80.73
C LEU A 350 5.52 30.93 82.18
N ALA A 351 6.47 30.02 82.38
CA ALA A 351 6.90 29.62 83.72
C ALA A 351 7.53 30.76 84.54
N ARG A 352 8.28 31.66 83.88
CA ARG A 352 8.92 32.81 84.55
C ARG A 352 7.90 33.85 85.01
N GLU A 353 6.93 34.18 84.16
CA GLU A 353 5.88 35.15 84.48
C GLU A 353 5.02 34.72 85.67
N GLN A 354 4.79 33.41 85.81
CA GLN A 354 4.00 32.87 86.92
C GLN A 354 4.76 32.93 88.26
N ALA A 355 6.05 32.60 88.27
CA ALA A 355 6.89 32.67 89.48
C ALA A 355 7.00 34.11 90.03
N GLU A 356 7.09 35.11 89.15
CA GLU A 356 7.17 36.52 89.56
C GLU A 356 5.88 37.03 90.25
N ARG A 357 4.71 36.55 89.83
CA ARG A 357 3.42 36.91 90.46
C ARG A 357 3.30 36.34 91.87
N GLU A 358 3.65 35.07 92.05
CA GLU A 358 3.56 34.38 93.34
C GLU A 358 4.48 35.02 94.39
N GLU A 359 5.69 35.42 94.01
CA GLU A 359 6.64 36.12 94.90
C GLU A 359 6.09 37.47 95.38
N ARG A 360 5.42 38.22 94.49
CA ARG A 360 4.87 39.53 94.81
C ARG A 360 3.70 39.44 95.82
N GLU A 361 2.81 38.46 95.65
CA GLU A 361 1.71 38.25 96.58
C GLU A 361 2.19 37.88 98.00
N ARG A 362 3.28 37.12 98.10
CA ARG A 362 3.90 36.77 99.39
C ARG A 362 4.39 38.01 100.13
N GLN A 363 5.09 38.90 99.43
CA GLN A 363 5.63 40.14 100.01
C GLN A 363 4.54 41.10 100.49
N ASP A 364 3.43 41.20 99.75
CA ASP A 364 2.30 42.06 100.16
C ASP A 364 1.61 41.54 101.43
N LEU A 365 1.52 40.21 101.60
CA LEU A 365 0.94 39.62 102.80
C LEU A 365 1.80 39.87 104.05
N GLU A 366 3.13 39.81 103.93
CA GLU A 366 4.05 40.09 105.04
C GLU A 366 3.94 41.53 105.53
N LYS A 367 3.93 42.51 104.61
CA LYS A 367 3.78 43.93 104.95
C LYS A 367 2.48 44.21 105.71
N ALA A 368 1.37 43.63 105.26
CA ALA A 368 0.10 43.79 105.94
C ALA A 368 0.05 43.15 107.33
N ARG A 369 0.65 41.96 107.50
CA ARG A 369 0.77 41.31 108.81
C ARG A 369 1.59 42.16 109.77
N ALA A 370 2.70 42.74 109.33
CA ALA A 370 3.50 43.65 110.16
C ALA A 370 2.70 44.90 110.57
N TRP A 371 1.90 45.46 109.65
CA TRP A 371 1.06 46.63 109.91
C TRP A 371 -0.05 46.39 110.95
N TRP A 372 -0.78 45.27 110.83
CA TRP A 372 -1.81 44.88 111.80
C TRP A 372 -1.23 44.34 113.11
N GLY A 373 -0.03 43.75 113.06
CA GLY A 373 0.70 43.26 114.22
C GLY A 373 1.15 44.36 115.20
N ARG A 374 1.10 45.63 114.78
CA ARG A 374 1.31 46.78 115.67
C ARG A 374 0.22 46.93 116.74
N LEU A 375 -0.93 46.25 116.58
CA LEU A 375 -2.00 46.24 117.58
C LEU A 375 -2.10 44.90 118.30
N SER A 376 -2.25 44.94 119.61
CA SER A 376 -2.66 43.76 120.38
C SER A 376 -4.11 43.36 120.05
N PRO A 377 -4.52 42.10 120.29
CA PRO A 377 -5.90 41.67 120.07
C PRO A 377 -6.94 42.52 120.83
N GLN A 378 -6.60 42.98 122.04
CA GLN A 378 -7.45 43.87 122.82
C GLN A 378 -7.59 45.25 122.14
N GLN A 379 -6.50 45.82 121.63
CA GLN A 379 -6.53 47.09 120.90
C GLN A 379 -7.26 46.97 119.56
N GLN A 380 -7.16 45.83 118.86
CA GLN A 380 -7.96 45.59 117.65
C GLN A 380 -9.46 45.57 118.00
N THR A 381 -9.82 44.95 119.13
CA THR A 381 -11.21 44.90 119.61
C THR A 381 -11.71 46.30 119.98
N GLU A 382 -10.90 47.11 120.67
CA GLU A 382 -11.18 48.52 120.94
C GLU A 382 -11.34 49.35 119.66
N LEU A 383 -10.47 49.12 118.66
CA LEU A 383 -10.53 49.80 117.37
C LEU A 383 -11.87 49.55 116.69
N PHE A 384 -12.29 48.28 116.59
CA PHE A 384 -13.57 47.98 115.99
C PHE A 384 -14.77 48.43 116.85
N ALA A 385 -14.66 48.41 118.18
CA ALA A 385 -15.68 48.99 119.05
C ALA A 385 -15.80 50.51 118.84
N ALA A 386 -14.68 51.22 118.66
CA ALA A 386 -14.66 52.64 118.34
C ALA A 386 -15.20 52.93 116.94
N VAL A 387 -14.92 52.08 115.95
CA VAL A 387 -15.55 52.15 114.62
C VAL A 387 -17.07 52.03 114.75
N ALA A 388 -17.56 51.07 115.54
CA ALA A 388 -18.99 50.88 115.73
C ALA A 388 -19.65 52.06 116.46
N ALA A 389 -18.98 52.60 117.48
CA ALA A 389 -19.44 53.80 118.18
C ALA A 389 -19.45 55.03 117.28
N TYR A 390 -18.41 55.22 116.47
CA TYR A 390 -18.30 56.31 115.50
C TYR A 390 -19.41 56.23 114.45
N ALA A 391 -19.65 55.05 113.88
CA ALA A 391 -20.71 54.85 112.89
C ALA A 391 -22.10 55.16 113.44
N TRP A 392 -22.36 54.78 114.70
CA TRP A 392 -23.62 55.12 115.36
C TRP A 392 -23.73 56.62 115.66
N ARG A 393 -22.66 57.27 116.13
CA ARG A 393 -22.68 58.69 116.50
C ARG A 393 -22.81 59.61 115.29
N GLU A 394 -22.01 59.40 114.25
CA GLU A 394 -21.93 60.33 113.11
C GLU A 394 -22.96 60.03 112.03
N SER A 395 -23.35 58.76 111.88
CA SER A 395 -24.21 58.34 110.77
C SER A 395 -25.49 57.63 111.23
N SER A 396 -25.72 57.46 112.54
CA SER A 396 -26.89 56.76 113.10
C SER A 396 -27.09 55.35 112.53
N VAL A 397 -26.01 54.68 112.09
CA VAL A 397 -26.03 53.32 111.56
C VAL A 397 -25.30 52.36 112.49
N ARG A 398 -25.81 51.13 112.60
CA ARG A 398 -25.07 50.03 113.22
C ARG A 398 -24.21 49.36 112.17
N VAL A 399 -22.95 49.10 112.49
CA VAL A 399 -22.03 48.38 111.61
C VAL A 399 -21.72 47.00 112.16
N GLU A 400 -21.53 46.04 111.25
CA GLU A 400 -21.11 44.69 111.57
C GLU A 400 -19.59 44.64 111.70
N VAL A 401 -19.12 44.52 112.94
CA VAL A 401 -17.73 44.19 113.22
C VAL A 401 -17.54 42.68 112.98
N PRO A 402 -16.66 42.26 112.05
CA PRO A 402 -16.42 40.84 111.80
C PRO A 402 -15.78 40.16 113.02
N GLU A 403 -16.29 38.99 113.43
CA GLU A 403 -15.67 38.18 114.51
C GLU A 403 -14.22 37.77 114.19
N LYS A 404 -13.92 37.61 112.90
CA LYS A 404 -12.56 37.39 112.37
C LYS A 404 -12.28 38.41 111.27
N PRO A 405 -11.62 39.53 111.60
CA PRO A 405 -11.22 40.53 110.61
C PRO A 405 -10.30 39.89 109.55
N MET A 406 -10.74 39.84 108.29
CA MET A 406 -9.94 39.32 107.16
C MET A 406 -9.36 40.49 106.36
N MET A 407 -8.08 40.38 106.00
CA MET A 407 -7.37 41.40 105.22
C MET A 407 -7.51 41.15 103.71
N TRP A 408 -8.19 42.05 103.01
CA TRP A 408 -8.48 41.88 101.58
C TRP A 408 -7.43 42.59 100.71
N ALA A 409 -6.90 41.89 99.70
CA ALA A 409 -5.87 42.44 98.80
C ALA A 409 -6.32 43.75 98.15
N GLN A 410 -7.56 43.76 97.66
CA GLN A 410 -8.19 44.90 96.98
C GLN A 410 -8.42 46.15 97.85
N TYR A 411 -8.27 46.05 99.18
CA TYR A 411 -8.42 47.18 100.11
C TYR A 411 -7.11 47.46 100.85
N ALA A 412 -5.97 47.29 100.18
CA ALA A 412 -4.62 47.39 100.76
C ALA A 412 -4.50 46.63 102.08
N ARG A 413 -5.14 45.44 102.14
CA ARG A 413 -5.17 44.58 103.32
C ARG A 413 -5.79 45.24 104.55
N GLY A 414 -6.61 46.27 104.37
CA GLY A 414 -7.54 46.76 105.38
C GLY A 414 -8.73 45.83 105.56
N VAL A 415 -9.46 46.05 106.65
CA VAL A 415 -10.65 45.24 106.99
C VAL A 415 -11.89 46.03 106.58
N PRO A 416 -12.66 45.58 105.58
CA PRO A 416 -13.91 46.22 105.24
C PRO A 416 -14.94 45.96 106.34
N VAL A 417 -15.54 47.04 106.84
CA VAL A 417 -16.67 47.01 107.78
C VAL A 417 -17.92 47.45 107.02
N HIS A 418 -19.01 46.73 107.24
CA HIS A 418 -20.26 46.91 106.49
C HIS A 418 -21.38 47.36 107.44
N VAL A 419 -22.37 48.06 106.92
CA VAL A 419 -23.58 48.41 107.67
C VAL A 419 -24.39 47.15 107.96
N ALA A 420 -24.96 47.05 109.17
CA ALA A 420 -25.83 45.96 109.63
C ALA A 420 -27.25 46.06 109.03
N ASP A 421 -27.32 46.12 107.70
CA ASP A 421 -28.55 46.06 106.92
C ASP A 421 -28.59 44.77 106.06
N LYS A 422 -29.71 44.52 105.35
CA LYS A 422 -29.83 43.33 104.49
C LYS A 422 -28.88 43.33 103.29
N GLN A 423 -28.34 44.49 102.90
CA GLN A 423 -27.50 44.66 101.71
C GLN A 423 -25.99 44.59 102.05
N ARG A 424 -25.64 44.65 103.35
CA ARG A 424 -24.27 44.71 103.87
C ARG A 424 -23.43 45.74 103.11
N THR A 425 -23.97 46.94 102.98
CA THR A 425 -23.30 48.03 102.27
C THR A 425 -21.95 48.36 102.92
N LEU A 426 -20.88 48.52 102.13
CA LEU A 426 -19.56 48.86 102.65
C LEU A 426 -19.64 50.22 103.37
N TYR A 427 -19.34 50.21 104.67
CA TYR A 427 -19.34 51.41 105.49
C TYR A 427 -17.98 52.11 105.42
N GLY A 428 -16.90 51.33 105.53
CA GLY A 428 -15.54 51.83 105.43
C GLY A 428 -14.49 50.75 105.59
N ILE A 429 -13.26 51.07 105.19
CA ILE A 429 -12.10 50.21 105.35
C ILE A 429 -11.35 50.62 106.62
N VAL A 430 -11.30 49.71 107.58
CA VAL A 430 -10.55 49.90 108.82
C VAL A 430 -9.09 49.61 108.57
N ARG A 431 -8.25 50.58 108.92
CA ARG A 431 -6.79 50.48 109.03
C ARG A 431 -6.10 49.76 107.85
N PRO A 432 -6.27 50.22 106.59
CA PRO A 432 -5.50 49.70 105.46
C PRO A 432 -3.99 49.87 105.67
N CYS A 433 -3.17 49.04 105.03
CA CYS A 433 -1.71 49.10 105.13
C CYS A 433 -1.14 50.18 104.20
N PRO A 434 -0.48 51.24 104.71
CA PRO A 434 0.02 52.35 103.89
C PRO A 434 0.90 51.90 102.71
N ASP A 435 1.76 50.90 102.93
CA ASP A 435 2.69 50.38 101.91
C ASP A 435 1.99 49.71 100.71
N LEU A 436 0.72 49.35 100.85
CA LEU A 436 -0.06 48.63 99.83
C LEU A 436 -1.13 49.52 99.18
N VAL A 437 -1.32 50.74 99.68
CA VAL A 437 -2.35 51.67 99.18
C VAL A 437 -2.12 52.02 97.70
N ALA A 438 -0.86 52.25 97.29
CA ALA A 438 -0.53 52.60 95.91
C ALA A 438 -0.95 51.52 94.89
N ALA A 439 -1.05 50.26 95.32
CA ALA A 439 -1.49 49.14 94.48
C ALA A 439 -3.02 48.95 94.47
N CYS A 440 -3.77 49.74 95.26
CA CYS A 440 -5.20 49.58 95.48
C CYS A 440 -5.95 50.90 95.21
N PRO A 441 -6.11 51.30 93.93
CA PRO A 441 -6.70 52.60 93.57
C PRO A 441 -8.13 52.80 94.09
N THR A 442 -8.86 51.70 94.31
CA THR A 442 -10.23 51.66 94.85
C THR A 442 -10.36 52.28 96.24
N LEU A 443 -9.28 52.32 97.06
CA LEU A 443 -9.33 52.91 98.40
C LEU A 443 -9.58 54.42 98.43
N THR A 444 -9.32 55.13 97.34
CA THR A 444 -9.48 56.60 97.26
C THR A 444 -10.93 57.01 97.42
N GLU A 445 -11.85 56.18 96.96
CA GLU A 445 -13.29 56.44 97.01
C GLU A 445 -13.92 56.01 98.33
N GLU A 446 -13.24 55.18 99.12
CA GLU A 446 -13.77 54.58 100.34
C GLU A 446 -13.51 55.41 101.59
N LEU A 447 -14.40 55.27 102.59
CA LEU A 447 -14.17 55.82 103.92
C LEU A 447 -13.09 54.99 104.63
N VAL A 448 -11.96 55.59 104.95
CA VAL A 448 -10.85 54.94 105.65
C VAL A 448 -10.89 55.31 107.14
N LEU A 449 -10.93 54.30 107.99
CA LEU A 449 -11.04 54.45 109.44
C LEU A 449 -9.68 54.12 110.07
N ALA A 450 -8.95 55.16 110.48
CA ALA A 450 -7.67 55.07 111.16
C ALA A 450 -7.88 55.05 112.68
N ARG A 451 -7.00 54.37 113.43
CA ARG A 451 -7.12 54.30 114.89
C ARG A 451 -6.89 55.67 115.55
N SER A 452 -5.80 56.33 115.16
CA SER A 452 -5.28 57.55 115.79
C SER A 452 -4.95 58.62 114.75
N ALA A 453 -4.72 59.84 115.22
CA ALA A 453 -4.29 60.95 114.36
C ALA A 453 -2.94 60.68 113.67
N HIS A 454 -2.02 59.95 114.34
CA HIS A 454 -0.77 59.52 113.73
C HIS A 454 -0.99 58.56 112.54
N GLU A 455 -1.80 57.52 112.71
CA GLU A 455 -2.10 56.57 111.62
C GLU A 455 -2.84 57.25 110.47
N ALA A 456 -3.72 58.20 110.77
CA ALA A 456 -4.37 59.00 109.73
C ALA A 456 -3.37 59.84 108.93
N ARG A 457 -2.30 60.35 109.54
CA ARG A 457 -1.22 61.05 108.82
C ARG A 457 -0.38 60.10 107.96
N GLU A 458 -0.03 58.93 108.47
CA GLU A 458 0.67 57.88 107.68
C GLU A 458 -0.16 57.49 106.46
N LEU A 459 -1.47 57.31 106.63
CA LEU A 459 -2.38 57.00 105.54
C LEU A 459 -2.60 58.18 104.59
N ALA A 460 -2.71 59.41 105.09
CA ALA A 460 -2.88 60.60 104.25
C ALA A 460 -1.66 60.88 103.36
N ALA A 461 -0.45 60.50 103.80
CA ALA A 461 0.76 60.64 102.98
C ALA A 461 0.73 59.77 101.71
N VAL A 462 0.07 58.61 101.76
CA VAL A 462 -0.05 57.66 100.65
C VAL A 462 -1.44 57.64 99.99
N LEU A 463 -2.42 58.29 100.63
CA LEU A 463 -3.80 58.45 100.17
C LEU A 463 -4.25 59.92 100.31
N PRO A 464 -3.64 60.85 99.56
CA PRO A 464 -3.83 62.30 99.75
C PRO A 464 -5.25 62.80 99.47
N HIS A 465 -6.03 62.03 98.70
CA HIS A 465 -7.42 62.35 98.35
C HIS A 465 -8.45 61.44 99.02
N GLY A 466 -8.02 60.57 99.95
CA GLY A 466 -8.90 59.64 100.63
C GLY A 466 -9.71 60.30 101.74
N ARG A 467 -10.92 59.77 101.98
CA ARG A 467 -11.74 60.17 103.12
C ARG A 467 -11.24 59.44 104.37
N ILE A 468 -10.22 59.97 105.03
CA ILE A 468 -9.63 59.37 106.22
C ILE A 468 -10.21 60.01 107.48
N VAL A 469 -10.74 59.17 108.37
CA VAL A 469 -11.24 59.55 109.69
C VAL A 469 -10.37 58.86 110.74
N HIS A 470 -9.86 59.61 111.72
CA HIS A 470 -9.27 59.03 112.92
C HIS A 470 -10.30 58.93 114.05
N LEU A 471 -10.20 57.86 114.84
CA LEU A 471 -11.17 57.54 115.89
C LEU A 471 -10.76 58.04 117.28
N ASP A 472 -9.73 58.89 117.34
CA ASP A 472 -9.19 59.50 118.58
C ASP A 472 -8.85 58.49 119.68
N LEU A 473 -8.51 57.25 119.30
CA LEU A 473 -8.00 56.27 120.25
C LEU A 473 -6.57 56.64 120.64
N PRO A 474 -6.18 56.45 121.92
CA PRO A 474 -4.86 56.83 122.42
C PRO A 474 -3.74 56.28 121.54
N GLU A 475 -2.79 57.15 121.19
CA GLU A 475 -1.57 56.75 120.53
C GLU A 475 -0.84 55.77 121.45
N HIS A 476 -0.37 54.67 120.88
CA HIS A 476 0.50 53.79 121.62
C HIS A 476 1.92 54.37 121.55
N GLU A 477 2.35 54.96 122.66
CA GLU A 477 3.72 54.82 123.12
C GLU A 477 3.70 54.27 124.55
N GLN A 478 4.44 53.17 124.71
CA GLN A 478 4.98 52.65 125.97
C GLN A 478 4.02 51.88 126.89
N LEU A 479 3.83 50.58 126.62
CA LEU A 479 3.83 49.54 127.66
C LEU A 479 4.38 48.20 127.10
N ALA A 480 5.67 48.18 126.79
CA ALA A 480 6.54 47.00 126.83
C ALA A 480 8.01 47.45 126.92
N MET A 481 8.35 48.12 128.03
CA MET A 481 9.65 47.93 128.66
C MET A 481 9.39 47.05 129.88
N CYS A 482 9.61 45.75 129.68
CA CYS A 482 10.15 44.81 130.65
C CYS A 482 11.00 43.81 129.85
#